data_AF-A0A9D8N133-F1
#
_entry.id   AF-A0A9D8N133-F1
#
_cell.length_a   1.000
_cell.length_b   1.000
_cell.length_c   1.000
_cell.angle_alpha   90.00
_cell.angle_beta   90.00
_cell.angle_gamma   90.00
#
_symmetry.space_group_name_H-M   'P 1'
#
loop_
_entity.id
_entity.type
_entity.pdbx_description
1 polymer ?
#
loop_
_entity_poly.entity_id
_entity_poly.type
_entity_poly.pdbx_seq_one_letter_code
_entity_poly.pdbx_strand_id
1 'polypeptide(L)'
;MTTILHLSALFSEECWAPEGALALDLRSLQGTNCYCSPESESALRSAVEGLPAGGINWIDTGDYHYLSKLFLERIGEPFVLALYDNHPDDQDGAFGKGLLSCGNWVKAAREELCLMKADYLNTPDIPEDLPVYISIDLDVLSKRYARTDWSQGDMALSRLQSDIGRICAGHRLLGVDICGGLTAGKGASAEDYRINTGTRRALQDFLSGIPGI
;
A
#
# COMPACT_ATOMS: atom_id res chain seq x y z
N MET A 1 -15.23 -1.40 0.81
CA MET A 1 -15.05 -2.42 -0.27
C MET A 1 -13.62 -2.95 -0.21
N THR A 2 -13.35 -4.21 -0.59
CA THR A 2 -11.98 -4.75 -0.62
C THR A 2 -11.58 -5.17 -2.03
N THR A 3 -10.38 -4.78 -2.45
CA THR A 3 -9.78 -5.14 -3.74
C THR A 3 -8.45 -5.86 -3.53
N ILE A 4 -8.09 -6.79 -4.40
CA ILE A 4 -6.76 -7.39 -4.49
C ILE A 4 -6.21 -7.18 -5.89
N LEU A 5 -5.00 -6.67 -6.00
CA LEU A 5 -4.30 -6.45 -7.26
C LEU A 5 -3.17 -7.47 -7.36
N HIS A 6 -3.33 -8.44 -8.25
CA HIS A 6 -2.31 -9.45 -8.52
C HIS A 6 -1.36 -8.95 -9.61
N LEU A 7 -0.14 -8.58 -9.23
CA LEU A 7 0.95 -8.27 -10.18
C LEU A 7 2.00 -9.39 -10.22
N SER A 8 2.03 -10.23 -9.19
CA SER A 8 2.86 -11.42 -9.06
C SER A 8 2.02 -12.64 -8.60
N ALA A 9 2.68 -13.76 -8.30
CA ALA A 9 2.03 -14.95 -7.78
C ALA A 9 1.75 -14.91 -6.26
N LEU A 10 2.20 -13.87 -5.54
CA LEU A 10 2.21 -13.79 -4.06
C LEU A 10 0.94 -14.32 -3.40
N PHE A 11 -0.20 -13.68 -3.64
CA PHE A 11 -1.46 -14.04 -2.98
C PHE A 11 -1.97 -15.43 -3.38
N SER A 12 -1.64 -15.90 -4.60
CA SER A 12 -1.96 -17.27 -5.04
C SER A 12 -1.09 -18.30 -4.30
N GLU A 13 0.22 -18.02 -4.15
CA GLU A 13 1.17 -18.88 -3.42
C GLU A 13 0.81 -18.97 -1.94
N GLU A 14 0.36 -17.87 -1.35
CA GLU A 14 -0.12 -17.81 0.03
C GLU A 14 -1.53 -18.40 0.23
N CYS A 15 -2.25 -18.70 -0.85
CA CYS A 15 -3.65 -19.13 -0.82
C CYS A 15 -4.52 -18.17 0.02
N TRP A 16 -4.35 -16.86 -0.18
CA TRP A 16 -4.99 -15.83 0.63
C TRP A 16 -5.75 -14.82 -0.22
N ALA A 17 -7.01 -14.59 0.18
CA ALA A 17 -7.88 -13.53 -0.32
C ALA A 17 -8.97 -13.26 0.73
N PRO A 18 -9.33 -12.00 1.03
CA PRO A 18 -10.50 -11.68 1.83
C PRO A 18 -11.79 -12.13 1.15
N GLU A 19 -12.78 -12.54 1.95
CA GLU A 19 -14.09 -12.92 1.41
C GLU A 19 -14.76 -11.74 0.71
N GLY A 20 -15.31 -11.98 -0.48
CA GLY A 20 -15.99 -10.95 -1.27
C GLY A 20 -15.07 -9.89 -1.89
N ALA A 21 -13.75 -10.03 -1.78
CA ALA A 21 -12.82 -9.12 -2.41
C ALA A 21 -12.91 -9.19 -3.95
N LEU A 22 -12.85 -8.02 -4.60
CA LEU A 22 -12.70 -7.93 -6.04
C LEU A 22 -11.23 -8.17 -6.41
N ALA A 23 -10.94 -9.23 -7.15
CA ALA A 23 -9.60 -9.53 -7.62
C ALA A 23 -9.37 -8.99 -9.04
N LEU A 24 -8.31 -8.20 -9.22
CA LEU A 24 -7.80 -7.78 -10.52
C LEU A 24 -6.53 -8.58 -10.83
N ASP A 25 -6.56 -9.36 -11.91
CA ASP A 25 -5.39 -10.08 -12.39
C ASP A 25 -4.63 -9.22 -13.42
N LEU A 26 -3.49 -8.70 -12.99
CA LEU A 26 -2.63 -7.78 -13.75
C LEU A 26 -1.27 -8.41 -14.08
N ARG A 27 -1.09 -9.70 -13.79
CA ARG A 27 0.19 -10.44 -13.95
C ARG A 27 0.68 -10.49 -15.40
N SER A 28 -0.19 -10.26 -16.38
CA SER A 28 0.21 -10.20 -17.79
C SER A 28 0.94 -8.91 -18.16
N LEU A 29 0.80 -7.84 -17.36
CA LEU A 29 1.48 -6.57 -17.60
C LEU A 29 2.98 -6.71 -17.35
N GLN A 30 3.78 -6.25 -18.31
CA GLN A 30 5.24 -6.25 -18.24
C GLN A 30 5.74 -4.86 -17.80
N GLY A 31 6.99 -4.76 -17.35
CA GLY A 31 7.56 -3.46 -16.96
C GLY A 31 6.82 -2.82 -15.78
N THR A 32 6.47 -3.64 -14.79
CA THR A 32 5.79 -3.23 -13.55
C THR A 32 6.61 -3.56 -12.29
N ASN A 33 7.63 -4.41 -12.40
CA ASN A 33 8.40 -4.84 -11.23
C ASN A 33 9.44 -3.77 -10.83
N CYS A 34 9.27 -3.19 -9.64
CA CYS A 34 10.00 -2.06 -9.06
C CYS A 34 9.89 -0.74 -9.83
N TYR A 35 9.82 -0.79 -11.16
CA TYR A 35 9.69 0.34 -12.06
C TYR A 35 8.49 0.11 -12.96
N CYS A 36 7.70 1.15 -13.16
CA CYS A 36 6.52 1.15 -14.00
C CYS A 36 6.82 1.86 -15.32
N SER A 37 6.77 1.15 -16.45
CA SER A 37 6.88 1.79 -17.75
C SER A 37 5.67 2.70 -18.01
N PRO A 38 5.80 3.76 -18.83
CA PRO A 38 4.67 4.65 -19.15
C PRO A 38 3.46 3.91 -19.74
N GLU A 39 3.70 2.88 -20.56
CA GLU A 39 2.64 2.04 -21.15
C GLU A 39 1.89 1.26 -20.07
N SER A 40 2.63 0.66 -19.13
CA SER A 40 2.05 -0.09 -18.02
C SER A 40 1.39 0.82 -17.00
N GLU A 41 1.91 2.03 -16.75
CA GLU A 41 1.25 3.02 -15.91
C GLU A 41 -0.13 3.38 -16.50
N SER A 42 -0.22 3.61 -17.81
CA SER A 42 -1.49 3.89 -18.48
C SER A 42 -2.47 2.71 -18.36
N ALA A 43 -2.00 1.48 -18.56
CA ALA A 43 -2.82 0.28 -18.40
C ALA A 43 -3.30 0.07 -16.96
N LEU A 44 -2.42 0.27 -15.97
CA LEU A 44 -2.74 0.16 -14.55
C LEU A 44 -3.74 1.23 -14.12
N ARG A 45 -3.54 2.48 -14.57
CA ARG A 45 -4.45 3.61 -14.32
C ARG A 45 -5.86 3.30 -14.85
N SER A 46 -5.97 2.76 -16.06
CA SER A 46 -7.25 2.31 -16.62
C SER A 46 -7.87 1.16 -15.85
N ALA A 47 -7.06 0.20 -15.38
CA ALA A 47 -7.55 -0.94 -14.59
C ALA A 47 -8.14 -0.53 -13.23
N VAL A 48 -7.57 0.50 -12.58
CA VAL A 48 -8.03 0.98 -11.27
C VAL A 48 -9.09 2.10 -11.35
N GLU A 49 -9.36 2.64 -12.54
CA GLU A 49 -10.33 3.73 -12.75
C GLU A 49 -11.75 3.33 -12.33
N GLY A 50 -12.14 2.07 -12.59
CA GLY A 50 -13.46 1.53 -12.23
C GLY A 50 -13.61 1.14 -10.75
N LEU A 51 -12.53 1.19 -9.97
CA LEU A 51 -12.59 0.91 -8.54
C LEU A 51 -13.02 2.15 -7.76
N PRO A 52 -13.70 2.02 -6.61
CA PRO A 52 -13.92 3.16 -5.72
C PRO A 52 -12.60 3.85 -5.34
N ALA A 53 -12.65 5.17 -5.14
CA ALA A 53 -11.50 5.93 -4.65
C ALA A 53 -11.06 5.45 -3.26
N GLY A 54 -12.00 4.95 -2.45
CA GLY A 54 -11.79 4.38 -1.13
C GLY A 54 -11.85 2.86 -1.07
N GLY A 55 -11.88 2.33 0.16
CA GLY A 55 -11.81 0.88 0.41
C GLY A 55 -10.47 0.40 0.92
N ILE A 56 -10.35 -0.93 1.04
CA ILE A 56 -9.13 -1.65 1.42
C ILE A 56 -8.55 -2.26 0.15
N ASN A 57 -7.39 -1.78 -0.29
CA ASN A 57 -6.76 -2.22 -1.52
C ASN A 57 -5.46 -2.98 -1.20
N TRP A 58 -5.49 -4.31 -1.40
CA TRP A 58 -4.30 -5.14 -1.27
C TRP A 58 -3.51 -5.08 -2.57
N ILE A 59 -2.37 -4.43 -2.51
CA ILE A 59 -1.34 -4.39 -3.54
C ILE A 59 -0.38 -5.55 -3.24
N ASP A 60 0.23 -6.11 -4.29
CA ASP A 60 1.13 -7.26 -4.24
C ASP A 60 2.43 -6.99 -3.41
N THR A 61 3.58 -7.55 -3.76
CA THR A 61 4.86 -7.26 -3.07
C THR A 61 5.20 -5.75 -3.04
N GLY A 62 6.11 -5.34 -2.15
CA GLY A 62 6.56 -3.93 -2.01
C GLY A 62 7.15 -3.34 -3.30
N ASP A 63 7.61 -4.18 -4.23
CA ASP A 63 8.02 -3.77 -5.59
C ASP A 63 6.95 -2.96 -6.34
N TYR A 64 5.68 -3.10 -5.96
CA TYR A 64 4.53 -2.49 -6.60
C TYR A 64 3.91 -1.37 -5.75
N HIS A 65 4.56 -0.93 -4.67
CA HIS A 65 4.03 0.10 -3.77
C HIS A 65 3.67 1.40 -4.49
N TYR A 66 4.32 1.68 -5.62
CA TYR A 66 3.99 2.83 -6.46
C TYR A 66 2.54 2.88 -6.97
N LEU A 67 1.79 1.77 -6.95
CA LEU A 67 0.35 1.78 -7.25
C LEU A 67 -0.44 2.66 -6.27
N SER A 68 0.07 2.92 -5.08
CA SER A 68 -0.51 3.88 -4.13
C SER A 68 -0.72 5.24 -4.79
N LYS A 69 0.24 5.74 -5.59
CA LYS A 69 0.10 7.00 -6.34
C LYS A 69 -1.14 6.99 -7.25
N LEU A 70 -1.41 5.87 -7.93
CA LEU A 70 -2.57 5.74 -8.82
C LEU A 70 -3.90 5.79 -8.06
N PHE A 71 -3.92 5.31 -6.81
CA PHE A 71 -5.08 5.46 -5.94
C PHE A 71 -5.25 6.90 -5.46
N LEU A 72 -4.15 7.55 -5.06
CA LEU A 72 -4.15 8.92 -4.56
C LEU A 72 -4.61 9.95 -5.60
N GLU A 73 -4.26 9.76 -6.87
CA GLU A 73 -4.65 10.64 -7.99
C GLU A 73 -6.18 10.74 -8.19
N ARG A 74 -6.93 9.79 -7.65
CA ARG A 74 -8.40 9.77 -7.75
C ARG A 74 -9.07 10.59 -6.64
N ILE A 75 -8.29 11.10 -5.69
CA ILE A 75 -8.78 11.96 -4.60
C ILE A 75 -8.87 13.40 -5.11
N GLY A 76 -10.10 13.91 -5.23
CA GLY A 76 -10.40 15.24 -5.77
C GLY A 76 -10.44 16.37 -4.75
N GLU A 77 -9.98 16.14 -3.52
CA GLU A 77 -9.99 17.11 -2.41
C GLU A 77 -8.64 17.11 -1.69
N PRO A 78 -8.24 18.21 -1.01
CA PRO A 78 -7.04 18.20 -0.18
C PRO A 78 -7.10 17.12 0.89
N PHE A 79 -6.01 16.38 1.07
CA PHE A 79 -5.94 15.27 2.01
C PHE A 79 -4.53 15.10 2.57
N VAL A 80 -4.44 14.29 3.62
CA VAL A 80 -3.18 13.86 4.24
C VAL A 80 -2.91 12.40 3.88
N LEU A 81 -1.70 12.10 3.45
CA LEU A 81 -1.19 10.73 3.34
C LEU A 81 -0.52 10.34 4.66
N ALA A 82 -1.03 9.30 5.32
CA ALA A 82 -0.36 8.63 6.43
C ALA A 82 0.37 7.40 5.87
N LEU A 83 1.68 7.53 5.70
CA LEU A 83 2.56 6.47 5.19
C LEU A 83 3.16 5.65 6.33
N TYR A 84 2.90 4.35 6.34
CA TYR A 84 3.53 3.38 7.23
C TYR A 84 4.46 2.49 6.43
N ASP A 85 5.74 2.82 6.46
CA ASP A 85 6.76 2.21 5.63
C ASP A 85 8.11 2.31 6.36
N ASN A 86 8.97 1.30 6.22
CA ASN A 86 10.34 1.39 6.69
C ASN A 86 11.21 2.28 5.77
N HIS A 87 10.82 2.40 4.50
CA HIS A 87 11.45 3.23 3.48
C HIS A 87 10.65 4.53 3.26
N PRO A 88 11.31 5.63 2.85
CA PRO A 88 10.63 6.91 2.64
C PRO A 88 9.94 7.02 1.27
N ASP A 89 10.32 6.17 0.30
CA ASP A 89 9.84 6.16 -1.09
C ASP A 89 9.85 7.53 -1.81
N ASP A 90 10.74 8.43 -1.39
CA ASP A 90 10.87 9.80 -1.89
C ASP A 90 12.15 10.07 -2.69
N GLN A 91 12.80 9.01 -3.18
CA GLN A 91 14.06 9.12 -3.90
C GLN A 91 13.90 9.81 -5.27
N ASP A 92 15.00 10.30 -5.82
CA ASP A 92 15.04 10.72 -7.23
C ASP A 92 14.88 9.51 -8.17
N GLY A 93 14.26 9.73 -9.34
CA GLY A 93 14.12 8.69 -10.37
C GLY A 93 15.47 8.24 -10.91
N ALA A 94 15.74 6.93 -10.84
CA ALA A 94 17.02 6.34 -11.23
C ALA A 94 17.34 6.46 -12.73
N PHE A 95 16.32 6.69 -13.59
CA PHE A 95 16.45 6.73 -15.05
C PHE A 95 16.03 8.07 -15.66
N GLY A 96 16.24 9.16 -14.93
CA GLY A 96 15.80 10.51 -15.33
C GLY A 96 14.43 10.87 -14.75
N LYS A 97 13.90 12.02 -15.18
CA LYS A 97 12.60 12.51 -14.67
C LYS A 97 11.45 11.67 -15.25
N GLY A 98 10.55 11.24 -14.38
CA GLY A 98 9.21 10.77 -14.75
C GLY A 98 8.97 9.26 -14.82
N LEU A 99 9.98 8.40 -14.62
CA LEU A 99 9.71 6.96 -14.49
C LEU A 99 9.29 6.63 -13.05
N LEU A 100 8.05 6.19 -12.89
CA LEU A 100 7.48 5.82 -11.59
C LEU A 100 8.12 4.50 -11.08
N SER A 101 8.44 4.44 -9.79
CA SER A 101 9.02 3.28 -9.13
C SER A 101 8.58 3.17 -7.68
N CYS A 102 8.76 1.99 -7.06
CA CYS A 102 8.54 1.84 -5.62
C CYS A 102 9.40 2.84 -4.82
N GLY A 103 10.64 3.10 -5.21
CA GLY A 103 11.50 4.03 -4.47
C GLY A 103 11.19 5.54 -4.63
N ASN A 104 10.31 5.95 -5.55
CA ASN A 104 10.10 7.39 -5.84
C ASN A 104 8.64 7.85 -5.88
N TRP A 105 7.67 6.96 -5.64
CA TRP A 105 6.26 7.28 -5.87
C TRP A 105 5.76 8.39 -4.94
N VAL A 106 6.28 8.48 -3.71
CA VAL A 106 5.91 9.54 -2.76
C VAL A 106 6.37 10.89 -3.29
N LYS A 107 7.58 10.95 -3.86
CA LYS A 107 8.08 12.18 -4.49
C LYS A 107 7.22 12.58 -5.69
N ALA A 108 6.92 11.63 -6.58
CA ALA A 108 6.09 11.89 -7.75
C ALA A 108 4.67 12.34 -7.34
N ALA A 109 4.07 11.71 -6.33
CA ALA A 109 2.77 12.10 -5.80
C ALA A 109 2.79 13.54 -5.22
N ARG A 110 3.84 13.93 -4.50
CA ARG A 110 3.99 15.29 -3.94
C ARG A 110 4.15 16.37 -5.00
N GLU A 111 4.77 16.04 -6.13
CA GLU A 111 4.99 17.00 -7.23
C GLU A 111 3.72 17.21 -8.07
N GLU A 112 2.84 16.21 -8.13
CA GLU A 112 1.67 16.21 -9.03
C GLU A 112 0.33 16.41 -8.32
N LEU A 113 0.22 16.08 -7.03
CA LEU A 113 -1.04 16.10 -6.28
C LEU A 113 -1.09 17.24 -5.26
N CYS A 114 -2.31 17.71 -4.96
CA CYS A 114 -2.57 18.64 -3.85
C CYS A 114 -2.48 17.95 -2.47
N LEU A 115 -1.38 17.23 -2.24
CA LEU A 115 -1.11 16.43 -1.05
C LEU A 115 -0.44 17.30 0.02
N MET A 116 -1.09 17.45 1.18
CA MET A 116 -0.47 18.03 2.37
C MET A 116 0.26 16.91 3.09
N LYS A 117 1.59 16.98 3.12
CA LYS A 117 2.42 15.96 3.76
C LYS A 117 2.23 15.99 5.27
N ALA A 118 1.75 14.90 5.87
CA ALA A 118 2.18 14.51 7.21
C ALA A 118 3.34 13.53 7.00
N ASP A 119 4.56 14.03 7.16
CA ASP A 119 5.68 13.12 7.40
C ASP A 119 5.37 12.30 8.66
N TYR A 120 6.05 11.17 8.80
CA TYR A 120 6.36 10.47 10.04
C TYR A 120 5.58 9.18 10.35
N LEU A 121 6.41 8.14 10.52
CA LEU A 121 6.29 7.01 11.47
C LEU A 121 5.89 7.40 12.91
N ASN A 122 5.69 8.68 13.20
CA ASN A 122 5.30 9.25 14.49
C ASN A 122 4.43 10.48 14.23
N THR A 123 3.12 10.30 14.14
CA THR A 123 2.10 11.35 14.13
C THR A 123 2.37 12.42 15.20
N PRO A 124 2.49 13.72 14.84
CA PRO A 124 2.14 14.73 15.84
C PRO A 124 1.12 15.76 15.32
N ASP A 125 1.02 16.04 14.02
CA ASP A 125 0.21 17.19 13.56
C ASP A 125 -0.50 16.91 12.22
N ILE A 126 -1.46 15.97 12.19
CA ILE A 126 -2.43 15.88 11.08
C ILE A 126 -3.44 17.02 11.28
N PRO A 127 -3.63 17.94 10.31
CA PRO A 127 -4.66 18.97 10.42
C PRO A 127 -6.04 18.36 10.69
N GLU A 128 -6.71 18.85 11.74
CA GLU A 128 -7.97 18.30 12.25
C GLU A 128 -9.11 18.27 11.20
N ASP A 129 -9.05 19.14 10.20
CA ASP A 129 -10.07 19.33 9.17
C ASP A 129 -9.82 18.55 7.88
N LEU A 130 -8.65 17.92 7.72
CA LEU A 130 -8.32 17.18 6.51
C LEU A 130 -8.64 15.69 6.63
N PRO A 131 -9.19 15.08 5.56
CA PRO A 131 -9.34 13.63 5.48
C PRO A 131 -7.99 12.96 5.27
N VAL A 132 -7.89 11.68 5.63
CA VAL A 132 -6.64 10.91 5.60
C VAL A 132 -6.77 9.73 4.64
N TYR A 133 -5.75 9.49 3.83
CA TYR A 133 -5.52 8.24 3.13
C TYR A 133 -4.34 7.51 3.78
N ILE A 134 -4.43 6.20 3.97
CA ILE A 134 -3.40 5.41 4.64
C ILE A 134 -2.73 4.48 3.61
N SER A 135 -1.40 4.48 3.54
CA SER A 135 -0.64 3.51 2.74
C SER A 135 0.30 2.74 3.66
N ILE A 136 0.29 1.41 3.56
CA ILE A 136 1.03 0.51 4.45
C ILE A 136 1.92 -0.41 3.62
N ASP A 137 3.25 -0.25 3.69
CA ASP A 137 4.15 -1.34 3.35
C ASP A 137 4.36 -2.23 4.59
N LEU A 138 4.10 -3.52 4.46
CA LEU A 138 4.29 -4.49 5.54
C LEU A 138 5.75 -4.58 6.03
N ASP A 139 6.73 -4.07 5.28
CA ASP A 139 8.10 -3.99 5.75
C ASP A 139 8.30 -3.06 6.96
N VAL A 140 7.37 -2.15 7.24
CA VAL A 140 7.36 -1.32 8.46
C VAL A 140 7.31 -2.18 9.73
N LEU A 141 6.65 -3.34 9.64
CA LEU A 141 6.49 -4.26 10.75
C LEU A 141 7.75 -5.08 10.96
N SER A 142 8.05 -5.44 12.20
CA SER A 142 9.14 -6.38 12.48
C SER A 142 8.96 -7.74 11.80
N LYS A 143 10.07 -8.47 11.67
CA LYS A 143 10.12 -9.90 11.32
C LYS A 143 9.37 -10.81 12.31
N ARG A 144 8.57 -10.30 13.24
CA ARG A 144 7.57 -11.14 13.93
C ARG A 144 6.26 -11.21 13.15
N TYR A 145 5.92 -10.17 12.40
CA TYR A 145 4.60 -9.98 11.82
C TYR A 145 4.63 -10.01 10.29
N ALA A 146 5.74 -9.63 9.65
CA ALA A 146 5.85 -9.66 8.20
C ALA A 146 7.19 -10.25 7.73
N ARG A 147 7.17 -10.76 6.50
CA ARG A 147 8.31 -11.26 5.73
C ARG A 147 8.22 -10.66 4.35
N THR A 148 9.18 -9.78 4.07
CA THR A 148 9.36 -9.15 2.77
C THR A 148 10.80 -9.42 2.31
N ASP A 149 11.09 -9.12 1.04
CA ASP A 149 12.47 -9.09 0.53
C ASP A 149 13.15 -7.72 0.65
N TRP A 150 12.45 -6.75 1.23
CA TRP A 150 12.95 -5.41 1.54
C TRP A 150 13.51 -5.34 2.96
N SER A 151 14.22 -4.25 3.29
CA SER A 151 14.77 -4.08 4.62
C SER A 151 13.65 -3.86 5.62
N GLN A 152 13.60 -4.70 6.66
CA GLN A 152 12.48 -4.72 7.59
C GLN A 152 12.67 -3.68 8.71
N GLY A 153 11.60 -2.97 9.07
CA GLY A 153 11.47 -2.18 10.28
C GLY A 153 11.28 -3.05 11.52
N ASP A 154 10.84 -2.41 12.61
CA ASP A 154 10.72 -3.02 13.93
C ASP A 154 9.33 -2.86 14.57
N MET A 155 8.36 -2.30 13.85
CA MET A 155 7.04 -1.98 14.40
C MET A 155 6.26 -3.25 14.77
N ALA A 156 5.52 -3.20 15.87
CA ALA A 156 4.56 -4.24 16.22
C ALA A 156 3.23 -4.03 15.50
N LEU A 157 2.57 -5.11 15.07
CA LEU A 157 1.24 -5.02 14.43
C LEU A 157 0.22 -4.29 15.31
N SER A 158 0.24 -4.52 16.62
CA SER A 158 -0.65 -3.83 17.57
C SER A 158 -0.39 -2.33 17.65
N ARG A 159 0.86 -1.88 17.41
CA ARG A 159 1.20 -0.46 17.36
C ARG A 159 0.62 0.17 16.10
N LEU A 160 0.80 -0.46 14.95
CA LEU A 160 0.20 -0.02 13.68
C LEU A 160 -1.32 0.11 13.80
N GLN A 161 -2.01 -0.93 14.29
CA GLN A 161 -3.46 -0.90 14.50
C GLN A 161 -3.88 0.21 15.48
N SER A 162 -3.13 0.40 16.57
CA SER A 162 -3.41 1.47 17.54
C SER A 162 -3.26 2.86 16.92
N ASP A 163 -2.27 3.07 16.04
CA ASP A 163 -2.05 4.38 15.42
C ASP A 163 -3.13 4.66 14.36
N ILE A 164 -3.46 3.69 13.51
CA ILE A 164 -4.58 3.79 12.56
C ILE A 164 -5.90 4.07 13.30
N GLY A 165 -6.17 3.36 14.40
CA GLY A 165 -7.38 3.57 15.19
C GLY A 165 -7.49 5.00 15.75
N ARG A 166 -6.38 5.63 16.14
CA ARG A 166 -6.36 7.03 16.59
C ARG A 166 -6.64 7.99 15.42
N ILE A 167 -6.03 7.76 14.26
CA ILE A 167 -6.25 8.55 13.06
C ILE A 167 -7.73 8.51 12.68
N CYS A 168 -8.32 7.32 12.59
CA CYS A 168 -9.72 7.16 12.19
C CYS A 168 -10.73 7.66 13.23
N ALA A 169 -10.32 7.88 14.49
CA ALA A 169 -11.16 8.50 15.50
C ALA A 169 -11.29 10.02 15.32
N GLY A 170 -10.28 10.67 14.74
CA GLY A 170 -10.24 12.13 14.52
C GLY A 170 -10.52 12.57 13.09
N HIS A 171 -10.29 11.70 12.10
CA HIS A 171 -10.32 12.07 10.69
C HIS A 171 -11.21 11.14 9.86
N ARG A 172 -11.82 11.69 8.82
CA ARG A 172 -12.48 10.89 7.79
C ARG A 172 -11.42 10.11 7.01
N LEU A 173 -11.56 8.78 6.98
CA LEU A 173 -10.71 7.92 6.17
C LEU A 173 -11.20 7.91 4.71
N LEU A 174 -10.29 8.17 3.78
CA LEU A 174 -10.56 8.13 2.34
C LEU A 174 -10.44 6.73 1.78
N GLY A 175 -9.48 5.96 2.28
CA GLY A 175 -9.13 4.63 1.80
C GLY A 175 -7.83 4.18 2.44
N VAL A 176 -7.51 2.90 2.23
CA VAL A 176 -6.26 2.29 2.64
C VAL A 176 -5.74 1.37 1.55
N ASP A 177 -4.43 1.41 1.31
CA ASP A 177 -3.74 0.35 0.59
C ASP A 177 -2.67 -0.31 1.44
N ILE A 178 -2.42 -1.58 1.13
CA ILE A 178 -1.43 -2.40 1.81
C ILE A 178 -0.65 -3.18 0.77
N CYS A 179 0.68 -3.06 0.78
CA CYS A 179 1.60 -3.85 -0.03
C CYS A 179 2.61 -4.60 0.86
N GLY A 180 3.46 -5.40 0.21
CA GLY A 180 4.54 -6.10 0.89
C GLY A 180 4.23 -7.58 1.06
N GLY A 181 5.27 -8.40 1.00
CA GLY A 181 5.21 -9.85 1.01
C GLY A 181 6.47 -10.45 0.40
N LEU A 182 6.56 -11.77 0.37
CA LEU A 182 7.70 -12.49 -0.18
C LEU A 182 7.17 -13.64 -1.03
N THR A 183 7.57 -13.73 -2.30
CA THR A 183 7.16 -14.81 -3.22
C THR A 183 8.13 -15.99 -3.16
N ALA A 184 7.70 -17.15 -3.67
CA ALA A 184 8.55 -18.34 -3.80
C ALA A 184 9.79 -18.04 -4.66
N GLY A 185 9.61 -17.26 -5.74
CA GLY A 185 10.70 -16.83 -6.62
C GLY A 185 11.77 -15.98 -5.92
N LYS A 186 11.42 -15.37 -4.78
CA LYS A 186 12.33 -14.60 -3.91
C LYS A 186 12.74 -15.35 -2.65
N GLY A 187 12.47 -16.66 -2.59
CA GLY A 187 12.93 -17.54 -1.52
C GLY A 187 11.99 -17.68 -0.33
N ALA A 188 10.69 -17.37 -0.48
CA ALA A 188 9.71 -17.59 0.58
C ALA A 188 9.63 -19.06 1.02
N SER A 189 9.57 -19.26 2.33
CA SER A 189 9.25 -20.54 2.97
C SER A 189 7.76 -20.63 3.33
N ALA A 190 7.30 -21.83 3.65
CA ALA A 190 5.95 -22.04 4.18
C ALA A 190 5.72 -21.31 5.53
N GLU A 191 6.78 -21.05 6.30
CA GLU A 191 6.68 -20.24 7.51
C GLU A 191 6.41 -18.77 7.20
N ASP A 192 7.05 -18.23 6.15
CA ASP A 192 6.87 -16.85 5.75
C ASP A 192 5.44 -16.59 5.30
N TYR A 193 4.86 -17.50 4.52
CA TYR A 193 3.44 -17.44 4.15
C TYR A 193 2.51 -17.50 5.36
N ARG A 194 2.79 -18.36 6.36
CA ARG A 194 1.97 -18.42 7.58
C ARG A 194 2.02 -17.10 8.37
N ILE A 195 3.18 -16.49 8.49
CA ILE A 195 3.35 -15.20 9.17
C ILE A 195 2.59 -14.11 8.42
N ASN A 196 2.84 -13.98 7.12
CA ASN A 196 2.26 -12.95 6.30
C ASN A 196 0.73 -13.06 6.21
N THR A 197 0.19 -14.25 5.93
CA THR A 197 -1.26 -14.47 5.88
C THR A 197 -1.95 -14.25 7.23
N GLY A 198 -1.28 -14.57 8.34
CA GLY A 198 -1.77 -14.24 9.69
C GLY A 198 -1.93 -12.73 9.89
N THR A 199 -0.92 -11.95 9.51
CA THR A 199 -0.94 -10.49 9.57
C THR A 199 -1.96 -9.89 8.63
N ARG A 200 -2.08 -10.39 7.39
CA ARG A 200 -3.07 -9.88 6.43
C ARG A 200 -4.50 -10.11 6.90
N ARG A 201 -4.81 -11.28 7.49
CA ARG A 201 -6.12 -11.53 8.13
C ARG A 201 -6.38 -10.54 9.27
N ALA A 202 -5.42 -10.38 10.18
CA ALA A 202 -5.57 -9.46 11.30
C ALA A 202 -5.75 -8.00 10.88
N LEU A 203 -5.05 -7.54 9.83
CA LEU A 203 -5.24 -6.21 9.26
C LEU A 203 -6.58 -6.09 8.54
N GLN A 204 -6.95 -7.07 7.72
CA GLN A 204 -8.25 -7.08 7.04
C GLN A 204 -9.41 -6.99 8.03
N ASP A 205 -9.41 -7.84 9.07
CA ASP A 205 -10.47 -7.86 10.09
C ASP A 205 -10.53 -6.52 10.84
N PHE A 206 -9.38 -5.95 11.18
CA PHE A 206 -9.29 -4.65 11.85
C PHE A 206 -9.83 -3.51 10.97
N LEU A 207 -9.35 -3.42 9.73
CA LEU A 207 -9.73 -2.36 8.79
C LEU A 207 -11.21 -2.46 8.40
N SER A 208 -11.74 -3.67 8.19
CA SER A 208 -13.17 -3.87 7.93
C SER A 208 -14.07 -3.46 9.09
N GLY A 209 -13.53 -3.32 10.31
CA GLY A 209 -14.26 -2.78 11.46
C GLY A 209 -14.32 -1.26 11.51
N ILE A 210 -13.58 -0.54 10.65
CA ILE A 210 -13.56 0.92 10.62
C ILE A 210 -14.80 1.44 9.86
N PRO A 211 -15.65 2.28 10.46
CA PRO A 211 -16.81 2.82 9.78
C PRO A 211 -16.43 3.68 8.57
N GLY A 212 -17.07 3.45 7.42
CA GLY A 212 -16.93 4.31 6.24
C GLY A 212 -15.84 3.90 5.24
N ILE A 213 -15.24 2.71 5.39
CA ILE A 213 -14.26 2.13 4.46
C ILE A 213 -14.86 1.01 3.57
#